data_AF-A0A8J7ZBR1-F1
#
_entry.id   AF-A0A8J7ZBR1-F1
#
_cell.length_a   1.000
_cell.length_b   1.000
_cell.length_c   1.000
_cell.angle_alpha   90.00
_cell.angle_beta   90.00
_cell.angle_gamma   90.00
#
_symmetry.space_group_name_H-M   'P 1'
#
loop_
_entity.id
_entity.type
_entity.pdbx_description
1 polymer ?
#
loop_
_entity_poly.entity_id
_entity_poly.type
_entity_poly.pdbx_seq_one_letter_code
_entity_poly.pdbx_strand_id
1 'polypeptide(L)'
;MIQAVWIITETGQCIFSHKYITLDIDDQLISGLLMAFDAFSSESGIGGVQQIGGEDNQFVYGSSGKLLVAALADRRDSEDLVEKLMGKIAERFHEKYASYVHDLTFVDLNVFNGFENDIDQILFRKAYNRGAGSTIFGTIISLALTVGIFLVLNEYIMYASFLIFLAFIPGLFIGALIAGKSSYGIISSLITMLPIIGYIAYLMVDIGNTQGTPIESTINSIFLMAVTYITIALLCGMLGGGIIDRRRLFPLDKHTQSAVVIPQAVVLPGQEQTTSQEVYSAAEAAFQSSEYFAEEPPQDLPPDSSPELPQQPPPPEPYEQKDEWDQN
;
A
#
# COMPACT_ATOMS: atom_id res chain seq x y z
N MET A 1 1.73 -4.57 3.16
CA MET A 1 1.00 -5.82 3.00
C MET A 1 -0.50 -5.55 3.09
N ILE A 2 -1.31 -6.13 2.20
CA ILE A 2 -2.78 -6.11 2.31
C ILE A 2 -3.20 -7.09 3.42
N GLN A 3 -3.92 -6.60 4.41
CA GLN A 3 -4.34 -7.34 5.61
C GLN A 3 -5.76 -7.88 5.48
N ALA A 4 -6.64 -7.12 4.83
CA ALA A 4 -8.03 -7.51 4.57
C ALA A 4 -8.58 -6.77 3.36
N VAL A 5 -9.60 -7.36 2.74
CA VAL A 5 -10.35 -6.81 1.60
C VAL A 5 -11.83 -6.95 1.90
N TRP A 6 -12.60 -5.90 1.62
CA TRP A 6 -14.06 -5.87 1.71
C TRP A 6 -14.66 -5.44 0.38
N ILE A 7 -15.80 -6.02 0.03
CA ILE A 7 -16.62 -5.63 -1.11
C ILE A 7 -17.96 -5.15 -0.56
N ILE A 8 -18.26 -3.89 -0.83
CA ILE A 8 -19.33 -3.11 -0.25
C ILE A 8 -20.23 -2.61 -1.39
N THR A 9 -21.53 -2.68 -1.19
CA THR A 9 -22.53 -2.16 -2.14
C THR A 9 -22.69 -0.65 -1.99
N GLU A 10 -23.29 0.01 -2.97
CA GLU A 10 -23.69 1.43 -2.88
C GLU A 10 -24.59 1.74 -1.67
N THR A 11 -25.29 0.73 -1.12
CA THR A 11 -26.14 0.85 0.07
C THR A 11 -25.36 0.70 1.38
N GLY A 12 -24.05 0.43 1.32
CA GLY A 12 -23.20 0.23 2.48
C GLY A 12 -23.28 -1.14 3.13
N GLN A 13 -23.83 -2.14 2.44
CA GLN A 13 -23.82 -3.52 2.91
C GLN A 13 -22.50 -4.20 2.51
N CYS A 14 -21.78 -4.76 3.48
CA CYS A 14 -20.65 -5.63 3.18
C CYS A 14 -21.17 -6.98 2.69
N ILE A 15 -20.93 -7.30 1.41
CA ILE A 15 -21.38 -8.54 0.76
C ILE A 15 -20.30 -9.63 0.73
N PHE A 16 -19.03 -9.24 0.84
CA PHE A 16 -17.92 -10.17 0.89
C PHE A 16 -16.76 -9.54 1.68
N SER A 17 -16.13 -10.33 2.54
CA SER A 17 -14.92 -9.95 3.27
C SER A 17 -13.90 -11.08 3.21
N HIS A 18 -12.63 -10.72 3.09
CA HIS A 18 -11.53 -11.68 3.16
C HIS A 18 -10.38 -11.10 3.97
N LYS A 19 -10.04 -11.77 5.07
CA LYS A 19 -9.05 -11.32 6.06
C LYS A 19 -7.82 -12.24 5.99
N TYR A 20 -6.68 -11.67 5.62
CA TYR A 20 -5.39 -12.38 5.58
C TYR A 20 -4.74 -12.51 6.96
N ILE A 21 -5.08 -11.58 7.86
CA ILE A 21 -4.66 -11.55 9.26
C ILE A 21 -5.91 -11.67 10.15
N THR A 22 -5.74 -12.24 11.34
CA THR A 22 -6.78 -12.23 12.38
C THR A 22 -7.06 -10.79 12.80
N LEU A 23 -8.18 -10.24 12.33
CA LEU A 23 -8.71 -8.93 12.69
C LEU A 23 -10.07 -9.14 13.33
N ASP A 24 -10.18 -8.81 14.62
CA ASP A 24 -11.43 -8.83 15.37
C ASP A 24 -12.19 -7.52 15.15
N ILE A 25 -12.57 -7.31 13.89
CA ILE A 25 -13.30 -6.12 13.46
C ILE A 25 -14.57 -6.60 12.75
N ASP A 26 -15.71 -6.03 13.15
CA ASP A 26 -16.99 -6.28 12.52
C ASP A 26 -17.02 -5.71 11.08
N ASP A 27 -17.42 -6.54 10.12
CA ASP A 27 -17.38 -6.18 8.71
C ASP A 27 -18.44 -5.12 8.35
N GLN A 28 -19.58 -5.10 9.05
CA GLN A 28 -20.61 -4.09 8.83
C GLN A 28 -20.22 -2.74 9.44
N LEU A 29 -19.53 -2.75 10.59
CA LEU A 29 -18.96 -1.54 11.18
C LEU A 29 -17.98 -0.86 10.22
N ILE A 30 -17.06 -1.64 9.63
CA ILE A 30 -16.13 -1.11 8.63
C ILE A 30 -16.90 -0.58 7.42
N SER A 31 -17.84 -1.34 6.89
CA SER A 31 -18.66 -0.91 5.76
C SER A 31 -19.36 0.43 6.03
N GLY A 32 -20.04 0.56 7.17
CA GLY A 32 -20.74 1.79 7.56
C GLY A 32 -19.79 2.97 7.73
N LEU A 33 -18.62 2.75 8.34
CA LEU A 33 -17.58 3.77 8.47
C LEU A 33 -17.12 4.27 7.10
N LEU A 34 -16.79 3.36 6.18
CA LEU A 34 -16.26 3.70 4.86
C LEU A 34 -17.30 4.45 4.01
N MET A 35 -18.58 4.06 4.10
CA MET A 35 -19.66 4.78 3.42
C MET A 35 -19.91 6.17 4.00
N ALA A 36 -19.81 6.34 5.32
CA ALA A 36 -19.93 7.65 5.94
C ALA A 36 -18.82 8.59 5.46
N PHE A 37 -17.59 8.09 5.30
CA PHE A 37 -16.49 8.86 4.73
C PHE A 37 -16.71 9.21 3.27
N ASP A 38 -17.18 8.28 2.44
CA ASP A 38 -17.48 8.54 1.03
C ASP A 38 -18.58 9.61 0.89
N ALA A 39 -19.68 9.47 1.64
CA ALA A 39 -20.77 10.45 1.69
C ALA A 39 -20.26 11.83 2.11
N PHE A 40 -19.49 11.90 3.22
CA PHE A 40 -18.90 13.15 3.70
C PHE A 40 -18.01 13.84 2.65
N SER A 41 -17.18 13.06 1.95
CA SER A 41 -16.27 13.60 0.94
C SER A 41 -17.03 14.11 -0.29
N SER A 42 -18.12 13.43 -0.68
CA SER A 42 -19.01 13.85 -1.75
C SER A 42 -19.73 15.17 -1.42
N GLU A 43 -20.22 15.34 -0.19
CA GLU A 43 -20.89 16.57 0.27
C GLU A 43 -19.91 17.74 0.44
N SER A 44 -18.66 17.45 0.82
CA SER A 44 -17.62 18.47 0.99
C SER A 44 -17.06 19.00 -0.33
N GLY A 45 -17.41 18.41 -1.48
CA GLY A 45 -16.89 18.79 -2.79
C GLY A 45 -15.42 18.43 -3.01
N ILE A 46 -14.85 17.58 -2.15
CA ILE A 46 -13.43 17.16 -2.21
C ILE A 46 -13.22 16.06 -3.27
N GLY A 47 -14.30 15.49 -3.80
CA GLY A 47 -14.26 14.29 -4.65
C GLY A 47 -14.39 13.02 -3.80
N GLY A 48 -14.39 11.83 -4.41
CA GLY A 48 -14.49 10.57 -3.66
C GLY A 48 -13.26 10.29 -2.79
N VAL A 49 -13.44 9.56 -1.69
CA VAL A 49 -12.33 9.18 -0.79
C VAL A 49 -11.48 8.09 -1.46
N GLN A 50 -10.25 8.42 -1.82
CA GLN A 50 -9.28 7.46 -2.38
C GLN A 50 -8.48 6.72 -1.31
N GLN A 51 -8.30 7.35 -0.14
CA GLN A 51 -7.53 6.78 0.95
C GLN A 51 -7.93 7.35 2.32
N ILE A 52 -7.88 6.50 3.35
CA ILE A 52 -7.86 6.92 4.76
C ILE A 52 -6.60 6.36 5.43
N GLY A 53 -5.68 7.24 5.81
CA GLY A 53 -4.40 6.87 6.44
C GLY A 53 -4.47 6.85 7.97
N GLY A 54 -4.01 5.75 8.58
CA GLY A 54 -3.67 5.65 9.99
C GLY A 54 -2.15 5.71 10.23
N GLU A 55 -1.71 5.37 11.44
CA GLU A 55 -0.29 5.35 11.81
C GLU A 55 0.49 4.29 11.01
N ASP A 56 0.08 3.02 11.16
CA ASP A 56 0.73 1.86 10.54
C ASP A 56 0.00 1.33 9.30
N ASN A 57 -1.31 1.56 9.23
CA ASN A 57 -2.21 1.01 8.21
C ASN A 57 -2.95 2.11 7.47
N GLN A 58 -3.44 1.80 6.29
CA GLN A 58 -4.22 2.69 5.44
C GLN A 58 -5.35 1.90 4.76
N PHE A 59 -6.53 2.51 4.69
CA PHE A 59 -7.60 2.03 3.81
C PHE A 59 -7.40 2.62 2.43
N VAL A 60 -7.42 1.79 1.40
CA VAL A 60 -7.34 2.20 -0.01
C VAL A 60 -8.55 1.63 -0.74
N TYR A 61 -9.19 2.47 -1.55
CA TYR A 61 -10.44 2.13 -2.23
C TYR A 61 -10.22 1.86 -3.72
N GLY A 62 -11.14 1.13 -4.31
CA GLY A 62 -11.34 1.08 -5.75
C GLY A 62 -12.80 0.81 -6.03
N SER A 63 -13.37 1.48 -7.04
CA SER A 63 -14.76 1.32 -7.40
C SER A 63 -14.91 0.79 -8.82
N SER A 64 -15.96 0.02 -9.06
CA SER A 64 -16.40 -0.38 -10.40
C SER A 64 -17.92 -0.52 -10.41
N GLY A 65 -18.59 0.35 -11.16
CA GLY A 65 -20.05 0.44 -11.15
C GLY A 65 -20.59 0.82 -9.77
N LYS A 66 -21.44 -0.05 -9.20
CA LYS A 66 -22.12 0.14 -7.89
C LYS A 66 -21.42 -0.55 -6.73
N LEU A 67 -20.20 -1.03 -6.95
CA LEU A 67 -19.41 -1.74 -5.96
C LEU A 67 -18.22 -0.89 -5.54
N LEU A 68 -18.05 -0.80 -4.22
CA LEU A 68 -16.89 -0.25 -3.57
C LEU A 68 -16.05 -1.42 -3.03
N VAL A 69 -14.79 -1.50 -3.41
CA VAL A 69 -13.84 -2.46 -2.87
C VAL A 69 -12.83 -1.71 -2.04
N ALA A 70 -12.69 -2.09 -0.77
CA ALA A 70 -11.75 -1.48 0.15
C ALA A 70 -10.71 -2.51 0.61
N ALA A 71 -9.45 -2.11 0.69
CA ALA A 71 -8.40 -2.90 1.32
C ALA A 71 -7.81 -2.17 2.51
N LEU A 72 -7.59 -2.89 3.60
CA LEU A 72 -6.70 -2.47 4.68
C LEU A 72 -5.28 -2.89 4.29
N ALA A 73 -4.44 -1.92 3.94
CA ALA A 73 -3.06 -2.13 3.55
C ALA A 73 -2.11 -1.52 4.59
N ASP A 74 -0.88 -2.02 4.61
CA ASP A 74 0.20 -1.38 5.36
C ASP A 74 0.57 -0.04 4.70
N ARG A 75 0.91 0.97 5.50
CA ARG A 75 1.30 2.29 5.01
C ARG A 75 2.49 2.28 4.06
N ARG A 76 3.32 1.23 4.11
CA ARG A 76 4.48 1.07 3.22
C ARG A 76 4.10 0.61 1.81
N ASP A 77 2.91 0.05 1.61
CA ASP A 77 2.44 -0.32 0.27
C ASP A 77 2.16 0.94 -0.57
N SER A 78 2.41 0.84 -1.87
CA SER A 78 2.04 1.91 -2.81
C SER A 78 0.53 1.98 -2.97
N GLU A 79 -0.03 3.13 -2.60
CA GLU A 79 -1.44 3.48 -2.75
C GLU A 79 -1.94 3.24 -4.18
N ASP A 80 -1.31 3.87 -5.19
CA ASP A 80 -1.64 3.70 -6.62
C ASP A 80 -1.73 2.24 -7.06
N LEU A 81 -0.88 1.37 -6.48
CA LEU A 81 -0.87 -0.04 -6.82
C LEU A 81 -2.03 -0.79 -6.17
N VAL A 82 -2.31 -0.50 -4.91
CA VAL A 82 -3.42 -1.09 -4.14
C VAL A 82 -4.75 -0.66 -4.77
N GLU A 83 -4.94 0.62 -5.07
CA GLU A 83 -6.12 1.15 -5.77
C GLU A 83 -6.36 0.41 -7.10
N LYS A 84 -5.32 0.30 -7.94
CA LYS A 84 -5.39 -0.45 -9.22
C LYS A 84 -5.70 -1.93 -9.03
N LEU A 85 -5.38 -2.51 -7.87
CA LEU A 85 -5.75 -3.89 -7.56
C LEU A 85 -7.20 -3.97 -7.09
N MET A 86 -7.66 -3.03 -6.26
CA MET A 86 -9.06 -2.94 -5.82
C MET A 86 -9.99 -2.75 -7.01
N GLY A 87 -9.67 -1.86 -7.96
CA GLY A 87 -10.44 -1.70 -9.19
C GLY A 87 -10.52 -2.98 -10.03
N LYS A 88 -9.43 -3.75 -10.12
CA LYS A 88 -9.43 -5.06 -10.82
C LYS A 88 -10.24 -6.12 -10.08
N ILE A 89 -10.21 -6.12 -8.75
CA ILE A 89 -11.04 -7.01 -7.93
C ILE A 89 -12.51 -6.65 -8.13
N ALA A 90 -12.86 -5.36 -8.12
CA ALA A 90 -14.21 -4.86 -8.35
C ALA A 90 -14.74 -5.28 -9.74
N GLU A 91 -13.94 -5.03 -10.79
CA GLU A 91 -14.26 -5.45 -12.16
C GLU A 91 -14.46 -6.97 -12.24
N ARG A 92 -13.53 -7.75 -11.69
CA ARG A 92 -13.62 -9.22 -11.70
C ARG A 92 -14.83 -9.75 -10.94
N PHE A 93 -15.16 -9.14 -9.80
CA PHE A 93 -16.32 -9.49 -9.01
C PHE A 93 -17.61 -9.18 -9.78
N HIS A 94 -17.69 -8.00 -10.38
CA HIS A 94 -18.82 -7.58 -11.20
C HIS A 94 -19.02 -8.52 -12.39
N GLU A 95 -17.97 -8.89 -13.12
CA GLU A 95 -18.04 -9.86 -14.22
C GLU A 95 -18.58 -11.23 -13.77
N LYS A 96 -18.07 -11.74 -12.65
CA LYS A 96 -18.40 -13.10 -12.18
C LYS A 96 -19.81 -13.18 -11.59
N TYR A 97 -20.27 -12.13 -10.94
CA TYR A 97 -21.54 -12.11 -10.20
C TYR A 97 -22.55 -11.09 -10.74
N ALA A 98 -22.42 -10.66 -12.00
CA ALA A 98 -23.27 -9.63 -12.61
C ALA A 98 -24.77 -9.88 -12.40
N SER A 99 -25.21 -11.14 -12.54
CA SER A 99 -26.62 -11.54 -12.36
C SER A 99 -27.14 -11.33 -10.94
N TYR A 100 -26.28 -11.41 -9.93
CA TYR A 100 -26.65 -11.26 -8.52
C TYR A 100 -26.53 -9.82 -8.05
N VAL A 101 -25.58 -9.05 -8.63
CA VAL A 101 -25.33 -7.66 -8.25
C VAL A 101 -26.48 -6.72 -8.67
N HIS A 102 -27.27 -7.09 -9.69
CA HIS A 102 -28.41 -6.28 -10.11
C HIS A 102 -29.59 -6.29 -9.12
N ASP A 103 -29.80 -7.40 -8.39
CA ASP A 103 -30.94 -7.59 -7.48
C ASP A 103 -30.47 -8.03 -6.08
N LEU A 104 -29.71 -7.16 -5.40
CA LEU A 104 -29.09 -7.48 -4.09
C LEU A 104 -30.07 -7.60 -2.91
N THR A 105 -31.35 -7.23 -3.07
CA THR A 105 -32.32 -7.17 -1.96
C THR A 105 -32.62 -8.51 -1.28
N PHE A 106 -32.40 -9.64 -1.96
CA PHE A 106 -32.71 -10.98 -1.44
C PHE A 106 -31.61 -12.03 -1.69
N VAL A 107 -30.38 -11.60 -1.98
CA VAL A 107 -29.29 -12.53 -2.31
C VAL A 107 -28.69 -13.11 -1.04
N ASP A 108 -28.60 -14.43 -0.99
CA ASP A 108 -27.82 -15.14 0.02
C ASP A 108 -26.32 -14.82 -0.18
N LEU A 109 -25.67 -14.26 0.85
CA LEU A 109 -24.25 -13.89 0.81
C LEU A 109 -23.34 -15.09 0.55
N ASN A 110 -23.81 -16.31 0.85
CA ASN A 110 -23.06 -17.53 0.57
C ASN A 110 -22.79 -17.76 -0.92
N VAL A 111 -23.53 -17.10 -1.82
CA VAL A 111 -23.30 -17.18 -3.28
C VAL A 111 -21.93 -16.60 -3.66
N PHE A 112 -21.38 -15.69 -2.85
CA PHE A 112 -20.08 -15.08 -3.10
C PHE A 112 -18.91 -15.90 -2.55
N ASN A 113 -19.18 -16.98 -1.80
CA ASN A 113 -18.15 -17.90 -1.29
C ASN A 113 -17.32 -18.48 -2.44
N GLY A 114 -16.01 -18.57 -2.26
CA GLY A 114 -15.09 -19.04 -3.29
C GLY A 114 -14.45 -17.92 -4.12
N PHE A 115 -14.92 -16.67 -3.99
CA PHE A 115 -14.25 -15.52 -4.61
C PHE A 115 -12.88 -15.22 -3.99
N GLU A 116 -12.57 -15.75 -2.80
CA GLU A 116 -11.23 -15.62 -2.20
C GLU A 116 -10.12 -16.08 -3.15
N ASN A 117 -10.36 -17.13 -3.95
CA ASN A 117 -9.38 -17.64 -4.91
C ASN A 117 -9.09 -16.66 -6.05
N ASP A 118 -10.11 -15.93 -6.51
CA ASP A 118 -9.94 -14.90 -7.54
C ASP A 118 -9.17 -13.70 -6.99
N ILE A 119 -9.46 -13.26 -5.75
CA ILE A 119 -8.70 -12.20 -5.07
C ILE A 119 -7.25 -12.63 -4.90
N ASP A 120 -7.02 -13.82 -4.39
CA ASP A 120 -5.69 -14.39 -4.23
C ASP A 120 -4.95 -14.43 -5.56
N GLN A 121 -5.60 -14.86 -6.64
CA GLN A 121 -4.98 -14.85 -7.96
C GLN A 121 -4.60 -13.43 -8.41
N ILE A 122 -5.44 -12.42 -8.15
CA ILE A 122 -5.17 -11.02 -8.51
C ILE A 122 -4.01 -10.44 -7.67
N LEU A 123 -4.01 -10.69 -6.36
CA LEU A 123 -3.00 -10.17 -5.43
C LEU A 123 -1.66 -10.91 -5.57
N PHE A 124 -1.66 -12.24 -5.54
CA PHE A 124 -0.44 -13.05 -5.59
C PHE A 124 0.23 -13.06 -6.95
N ARG A 125 -0.50 -12.88 -8.07
CA ARG A 125 0.14 -12.72 -9.39
C ARG A 125 1.08 -11.50 -9.43
N LYS A 126 0.85 -10.50 -8.57
CA LYS A 126 1.75 -9.35 -8.41
C LYS A 126 2.73 -9.48 -7.24
N ALA A 127 2.52 -10.42 -6.32
CA ALA A 127 3.48 -10.76 -5.27
C ALA A 127 4.65 -11.56 -5.87
N TYR A 128 5.65 -10.86 -6.41
CA TYR A 128 6.81 -11.50 -7.02
C TYR A 128 7.73 -12.10 -5.94
N ASN A 129 7.97 -13.41 -5.98
CA ASN A 129 8.97 -14.08 -5.16
C ASN A 129 10.38 -13.63 -5.57
N ARG A 130 10.88 -12.56 -4.95
CA ARG A 130 12.29 -12.15 -5.09
C ARG A 130 13.12 -12.83 -4.02
N GLY A 131 13.77 -13.92 -4.42
CA GLY A 131 14.86 -14.52 -3.67
C GLY A 131 16.21 -13.90 -4.05
N ALA A 132 17.27 -14.40 -3.42
CA ALA A 132 18.66 -14.02 -3.70
C ALA A 132 19.03 -14.08 -5.20
N GLY A 133 18.34 -14.89 -6.00
CA GLY A 133 18.56 -15.01 -7.44
C GLY A 133 18.41 -13.71 -8.22
N SER A 134 17.44 -12.84 -7.90
CA SER A 134 17.30 -11.56 -8.61
C SER A 134 18.43 -10.59 -8.30
N THR A 135 18.95 -10.63 -7.07
CA THR A 135 20.11 -9.83 -6.66
C THR A 135 21.36 -10.29 -7.41
N ILE A 136 21.61 -11.60 -7.46
CA ILE A 136 22.75 -12.16 -8.19
C ILE A 136 22.68 -11.79 -9.67
N PHE A 137 21.51 -11.92 -10.30
CA PHE A 137 21.32 -11.55 -11.70
C PHE A 137 21.54 -10.05 -11.94
N GLY A 138 21.02 -9.20 -11.04
CA GLY A 138 21.26 -7.75 -11.08
C GLY A 138 22.74 -7.40 -10.99
N THR A 139 23.47 -8.04 -10.08
CA THR A 139 24.92 -7.85 -9.91
C THR A 139 25.71 -8.31 -11.14
N ILE A 140 25.35 -9.44 -11.75
CA ILE A 140 26.03 -9.93 -12.97
C ILE A 140 25.81 -8.94 -14.13
N ILE A 141 24.58 -8.45 -14.31
CA ILE A 141 24.26 -7.49 -15.38
C ILE A 141 24.96 -6.17 -15.14
N SER A 142 24.96 -5.64 -13.91
CA SER A 142 25.67 -4.39 -13.61
C SER A 142 27.15 -4.53 -13.86
N LEU A 143 27.77 -5.63 -13.43
CA LEU A 143 29.18 -5.89 -13.67
C LEU A 143 29.50 -5.97 -15.17
N ALA A 144 28.70 -6.72 -15.94
CA ALA A 144 28.90 -6.85 -17.39
C ALA A 144 28.76 -5.49 -18.10
N LEU A 145 27.75 -4.70 -17.73
CA LEU A 145 27.54 -3.37 -18.30
C LEU A 145 28.68 -2.42 -17.92
N THR A 146 29.11 -2.45 -16.66
CA THR A 146 30.24 -1.68 -16.15
C THR A 146 31.53 -2.01 -16.90
N VAL A 147 31.84 -3.29 -17.10
CA VAL A 147 33.01 -3.72 -17.88
C VAL A 147 32.87 -3.30 -19.34
N GLY A 148 31.70 -3.45 -19.95
CA GLY A 148 31.46 -3.04 -21.33
C GLY A 148 31.69 -1.54 -21.55
N ILE A 149 31.11 -0.69 -20.70
CA ILE A 149 31.31 0.76 -20.76
C ILE A 149 32.79 1.11 -20.52
N PHE A 150 33.43 0.43 -19.56
CA PHE A 150 34.84 0.63 -19.26
C PHE A 150 35.74 0.34 -20.48
N LEU A 151 35.52 -0.79 -21.16
CA LEU A 151 36.28 -1.15 -22.35
C LEU A 151 36.11 -0.13 -23.48
N VAL A 152 34.89 0.37 -23.68
CA VAL A 152 34.61 1.42 -24.69
C VAL A 152 35.31 2.73 -24.35
N LEU A 153 35.38 3.09 -23.07
CA LEU A 153 35.94 4.35 -22.63
C LEU A 153 37.46 4.30 -22.36
N ASN A 154 38.08 3.12 -22.37
CA ASN A 154 39.46 2.92 -21.94
C ASN A 154 40.48 3.87 -22.63
N GLU A 155 40.31 4.16 -23.92
CA GLU A 155 41.18 5.10 -24.63
C GLU A 155 41.02 6.55 -24.17
N TYR A 156 39.82 6.92 -23.69
CA TYR A 156 39.50 8.25 -23.18
C TYR A 156 39.84 8.44 -21.70
N ILE A 157 39.96 7.33 -20.95
CA ILE A 157 40.23 7.32 -19.51
C ILE A 157 41.53 8.07 -19.16
N MET A 158 42.55 7.96 -20.00
CA MET A 158 43.83 8.65 -19.81
C MET A 158 43.71 10.18 -19.88
N TYR A 159 42.75 10.70 -20.65
CA TYR A 159 42.57 12.13 -20.87
C TYR A 159 41.55 12.76 -19.91
N ALA A 160 40.60 11.97 -19.41
CA ALA A 160 39.51 12.45 -18.58
C ALA A 160 39.18 11.43 -17.48
N SER A 161 40.01 11.42 -16.44
CA SER A 161 39.80 10.57 -15.25
C SER A 161 38.42 10.78 -14.60
N PHE A 162 37.82 11.97 -14.75
CA PHE A 162 36.46 12.23 -14.26
C PHE A 162 35.37 11.44 -15.01
N LEU A 163 35.57 11.08 -16.29
CA LEU A 163 34.59 10.32 -17.07
C LEU A 163 34.43 8.89 -16.54
N ILE A 164 35.47 8.35 -15.91
CA ILE A 164 35.42 7.06 -15.21
C ILE A 164 34.29 7.06 -14.16
N PHE A 165 34.07 8.16 -13.45
CA PHE A 165 33.04 8.25 -12.42
C PHE A 165 31.63 8.16 -13.02
N LEU A 166 31.39 8.91 -14.09
CA LEU A 166 30.08 8.94 -14.76
C LEU A 166 29.76 7.63 -15.45
N ALA A 167 30.78 6.94 -15.96
CA ALA A 167 30.65 5.66 -16.65
C ALA A 167 30.02 4.55 -15.80
N PHE A 168 30.23 4.59 -14.48
CA PHE A 168 29.81 3.51 -13.58
C PHE A 168 28.42 3.71 -12.97
N ILE A 169 27.93 4.95 -12.91
CA ILE A 169 26.63 5.27 -12.32
C ILE A 169 25.48 4.49 -12.98
N PRO A 170 25.37 4.41 -14.32
CA PRO A 170 24.32 3.62 -14.98
C PRO A 170 24.37 2.14 -14.61
N GLY A 171 25.56 1.53 -14.56
CA GLY A 171 25.74 0.13 -14.18
C GLY A 171 25.26 -0.17 -12.78
N LEU A 172 25.68 0.64 -11.80
CA LEU A 172 25.27 0.52 -10.40
C LEU A 172 23.75 0.67 -10.25
N PHE A 173 23.18 1.69 -10.91
CA PHE A 173 21.75 1.97 -10.84
C PHE A 173 20.90 0.86 -11.48
N ILE A 174 21.30 0.35 -12.65
CA ILE A 174 20.60 -0.75 -13.34
C ILE A 174 20.69 -2.05 -12.52
N GLY A 175 21.85 -2.36 -11.94
CA GLY A 175 21.99 -3.52 -11.06
C GLY A 175 21.07 -3.44 -9.84
N ALA A 176 21.02 -2.25 -9.21
CA ALA A 176 20.14 -1.98 -8.08
C ALA A 176 18.66 -2.11 -8.44
N LEU A 177 18.25 -1.60 -9.62
CA LEU A 177 16.90 -1.78 -10.14
C LEU A 177 16.58 -3.27 -10.29
N ILE A 178 17.46 -4.07 -10.89
CA ILE A 178 17.17 -5.49 -11.12
C ILE A 178 17.08 -6.26 -9.79
N ALA A 179 17.96 -5.97 -8.83
CA ALA A 179 17.92 -6.54 -7.48
C ALA A 179 16.60 -6.21 -6.77
N GLY A 180 16.16 -4.97 -6.91
CA GLY A 180 14.77 -4.56 -6.86
C GLY A 180 14.11 -4.44 -5.48
N LYS A 181 14.71 -4.95 -4.40
CA LYS A 181 14.45 -4.48 -3.02
C LYS A 181 15.53 -3.46 -2.68
N SER A 182 15.20 -2.35 -2.05
CA SER A 182 16.17 -1.34 -1.57
C SER A 182 17.39 -1.94 -0.86
N SER A 183 17.17 -2.85 0.10
CA SER A 183 18.26 -3.53 0.82
C SER A 183 19.16 -4.37 -0.10
N TYR A 184 18.60 -5.07 -1.08
CA TYR A 184 19.36 -5.86 -2.04
C TYR A 184 20.02 -5.02 -3.12
N GLY A 185 19.41 -3.88 -3.49
CA GLY A 185 20.01 -2.90 -4.37
C GLY A 185 21.29 -2.32 -3.76
N ILE A 186 21.26 -1.99 -2.46
CA ILE A 186 22.47 -1.58 -1.72
C ILE A 186 23.56 -2.65 -1.78
N ILE A 187 23.23 -3.90 -1.44
CA ILE A 187 24.20 -5.01 -1.45
C ILE A 187 24.78 -5.21 -2.85
N SER A 188 23.92 -5.24 -3.88
CA SER A 188 24.34 -5.41 -5.28
C SER A 188 25.28 -4.29 -5.74
N SER A 189 24.97 -3.04 -5.40
CA SER A 189 25.83 -1.90 -5.73
C SER A 189 27.18 -1.97 -5.03
N LEU A 190 27.22 -2.36 -3.75
CA LEU A 190 28.47 -2.51 -2.99
C LEU A 190 29.35 -3.62 -3.58
N ILE A 191 28.77 -4.78 -3.92
CA ILE A 191 29.52 -5.89 -4.53
C ILE A 191 30.09 -5.48 -5.89
N THR A 192 29.27 -4.82 -6.74
CA THR A 192 29.70 -4.36 -8.07
C THR A 192 30.83 -3.34 -7.99
N MET A 193 30.91 -2.59 -6.89
CA MET A 193 31.89 -1.52 -6.69
C MET A 193 33.27 -2.03 -6.23
N LEU A 194 33.37 -3.22 -5.63
CA LEU A 194 34.65 -3.78 -5.15
C LEU A 194 35.73 -3.91 -6.25
N PRO A 195 35.44 -4.49 -7.44
CA PRO A 195 36.43 -4.55 -8.52
C PRO A 195 36.88 -3.17 -9.00
N ILE A 196 35.99 -2.17 -8.95
CA ILE A 196 36.27 -0.81 -9.38
C ILE A 196 37.26 -0.15 -8.41
N ILE A 197 37.05 -0.26 -7.09
CA ILE A 197 38.04 0.22 -6.11
C ILE A 197 39.39 -0.46 -6.36
N GLY A 198 39.39 -1.78 -6.52
CA GLY A 198 40.63 -2.54 -6.71
C GLY A 198 41.43 -2.07 -7.91
N TYR A 199 40.74 -1.82 -9.04
CA TYR A 199 41.36 -1.29 -10.25
C TYR A 199 41.91 0.14 -10.07
N ILE A 200 41.14 1.03 -9.45
CA ILE A 200 41.58 2.41 -9.20
C ILE A 200 42.78 2.44 -8.23
N ALA A 201 42.75 1.63 -7.18
CA ALA A 201 43.86 1.51 -6.25
C ALA A 201 45.14 1.02 -6.95
N TYR A 202 45.01 0.02 -7.82
CA TYR A 202 46.12 -0.45 -8.65
C TYR A 202 46.70 0.67 -9.53
N LEU A 203 45.86 1.41 -10.27
CA LEU A 203 46.30 2.51 -11.12
C LEU A 203 47.00 3.61 -10.32
N MET A 204 46.47 3.98 -9.16
CA MET A 204 47.06 5.03 -8.31
C MET A 204 48.44 4.64 -7.78
N VAL A 205 48.64 3.35 -7.44
CA VAL A 205 49.95 2.83 -7.03
C VAL A 205 50.94 2.86 -8.20
N ASP A 206 50.52 2.45 -9.39
CA ASP A 206 51.37 2.45 -10.59
C ASP A 206 51.79 3.88 -11.00
N ILE A 207 50.84 4.82 -11.02
CA ILE A 207 51.10 6.24 -11.29
C ILE A 207 52.01 6.84 -10.21
N GLY A 208 51.78 6.51 -8.94
CA GLY A 208 52.61 7.02 -7.86
C GLY A 208 54.05 6.54 -7.93
N ASN A 209 54.25 5.27 -8.28
CA ASN A 209 55.57 4.69 -8.49
C ASN A 209 56.30 5.33 -9.69
N THR A 210 55.59 5.65 -10.76
CA THR A 210 56.19 6.27 -11.96
C THR A 210 56.50 7.75 -11.78
N GLN A 211 55.70 8.48 -10.99
CA GLN A 211 55.88 9.92 -10.75
C GLN A 211 56.70 10.23 -9.49
N GLY A 212 57.04 9.22 -8.68
CA GLY A 212 57.74 9.40 -7.41
C GLY A 212 56.89 10.12 -6.36
N THR A 213 55.56 9.95 -6.41
CA THR A 213 54.70 10.57 -5.39
C THR A 213 54.90 9.87 -4.04
N PRO A 214 54.83 10.62 -2.92
CA PRO A 214 54.87 10.01 -1.60
C PRO A 214 53.71 9.01 -1.43
N ILE A 215 54.03 7.83 -0.89
CA ILE A 215 53.06 6.76 -0.61
C ILE A 215 51.85 7.28 0.19
N GLU A 216 52.09 8.17 1.16
CA GLU A 216 51.05 8.76 2.00
C GLU A 216 50.00 9.54 1.18
N SER A 217 50.42 10.30 0.17
CA SER A 217 49.51 11.03 -0.71
C SER A 217 48.66 10.07 -1.53
N THR A 218 49.27 9.01 -2.04
CA THR A 218 48.58 7.99 -2.83
C THR A 218 47.51 7.27 -1.99
N ILE A 219 47.83 6.91 -0.74
CA ILE A 219 46.89 6.29 0.19
C ILE A 219 45.70 7.22 0.47
N ASN A 220 45.95 8.50 0.75
CA ASN A 220 44.88 9.47 1.02
C ASN A 220 43.95 9.66 -0.18
N SER A 221 44.50 9.73 -1.41
CA SER A 221 43.70 9.79 -2.63
C SER A 221 42.85 8.53 -2.84
N ILE A 222 43.41 7.34 -2.62
CA ILE A 222 42.66 6.08 -2.72
C ILE A 222 41.53 6.05 -1.69
N PHE A 223 41.80 6.46 -0.45
CA PHE A 223 40.79 6.48 0.61
C PHE A 223 39.63 7.42 0.28
N LEU A 224 39.94 8.66 -0.11
CA LEU A 224 38.92 9.65 -0.47
C LEU A 224 38.03 9.14 -1.62
N MET A 225 38.65 8.56 -2.64
CA MET A 225 37.95 7.96 -3.77
C MET A 225 37.04 6.81 -3.34
N ALA A 226 37.55 5.89 -2.53
CA ALA A 226 36.75 4.76 -2.04
C ALA A 226 35.51 5.24 -1.29
N VAL A 227 35.64 6.25 -0.41
CA VAL A 227 34.51 6.85 0.31
C VAL A 227 33.49 7.44 -0.66
N THR A 228 33.92 8.22 -1.65
CA THR A 228 33.01 8.81 -2.65
C THR A 228 32.28 7.76 -3.48
N TYR A 229 32.96 6.69 -3.90
CA TYR A 229 32.28 5.64 -4.67
C TYR A 229 31.31 4.83 -3.80
N ILE A 230 31.63 4.60 -2.51
CA ILE A 230 30.73 3.88 -1.61
C ILE A 230 29.45 4.70 -1.44
N THR A 231 29.54 6.01 -1.23
CA THR A 231 28.34 6.86 -1.07
C THR A 231 27.49 6.87 -2.35
N ILE A 232 28.12 6.97 -3.52
CA ILE A 232 27.41 6.88 -4.82
C ILE A 232 26.74 5.51 -4.98
N ALA A 233 27.43 4.41 -4.66
CA ALA A 233 26.89 3.07 -4.74
C ALA A 233 25.69 2.86 -3.81
N LEU A 234 25.76 3.40 -2.58
CA LEU A 234 24.64 3.39 -1.63
C LEU A 234 23.44 4.19 -2.17
N LEU A 235 23.66 5.40 -2.68
CA LEU A 235 22.61 6.22 -3.28
C LEU A 235 21.96 5.53 -4.48
N CYS A 236 22.76 4.99 -5.41
CA CYS A 236 22.26 4.26 -6.57
C CYS A 236 21.50 2.99 -6.15
N GLY A 237 22.01 2.28 -5.13
CA GLY A 237 21.39 1.13 -4.51
C GLY A 237 20.00 1.43 -3.94
N MET A 238 19.91 2.51 -3.14
CA MET A 238 18.66 2.97 -2.53
C MET A 238 17.67 3.47 -3.57
N LEU A 239 18.09 4.30 -4.52
CA LEU A 239 17.21 4.86 -5.55
C LEU A 239 16.72 3.76 -6.51
N GLY A 240 17.63 2.92 -7.01
CA GLY A 240 17.30 1.84 -7.94
C GLY A 240 16.38 0.80 -7.30
N GLY A 241 16.71 0.32 -6.10
CA GLY A 241 15.82 -0.60 -5.38
C GLY A 241 14.49 0.05 -4.98
N GLY A 242 14.52 1.30 -4.51
CA GLY A 242 13.35 2.03 -4.04
C GLY A 242 12.31 2.32 -5.13
N ILE A 243 12.74 2.62 -6.37
CA ILE A 243 11.81 2.82 -7.50
C ILE A 243 10.95 1.60 -7.76
N ILE A 244 11.48 0.40 -7.52
CA ILE A 244 10.75 -0.83 -7.75
C ILE A 244 9.96 -1.27 -6.52
N ASP A 245 10.46 -0.99 -5.31
CA ASP A 245 9.68 -1.14 -4.08
C ASP A 245 8.35 -0.36 -4.20
N ARG A 246 8.36 0.85 -4.79
CA ARG A 246 7.14 1.64 -5.05
C ARG A 246 6.16 1.02 -6.05
N ARG A 247 6.56 0.03 -6.84
CA ARG A 247 5.71 -0.58 -7.87
C ARG A 247 5.13 -1.93 -7.46
N ARG A 248 5.36 -2.36 -6.21
CA ARG A 248 5.05 -3.73 -5.77
C ARG A 248 4.44 -3.73 -4.37
N LEU A 249 3.59 -4.71 -4.10
CA LEU A 249 3.06 -4.95 -2.77
C LEU A 249 4.12 -5.64 -1.92
N PHE A 250 4.16 -5.33 -0.62
CA PHE A 250 4.93 -6.15 0.31
C PHE A 250 4.36 -7.58 0.31
N PRO A 251 5.23 -8.61 0.28
CA PRO A 251 4.79 -10.00 0.19
C PRO A 251 3.91 -10.35 1.39
N LEU A 252 2.85 -11.10 1.11
CA LEU A 252 2.08 -11.80 2.12
C LEU A 252 2.96 -12.97 2.60
N ASP A 253 3.45 -12.92 3.83
CA ASP A 253 4.13 -14.06 4.42
C ASP A 253 3.11 -15.19 4.60
N LYS A 254 3.06 -16.12 3.65
CA LYS A 254 2.17 -17.30 3.68
C LYS A 254 2.31 -18.13 4.96
N HIS A 255 3.40 -17.96 5.71
CA HIS A 255 3.71 -18.77 6.90
C HIS A 255 3.00 -18.33 8.18
N THR A 256 2.39 -17.15 8.26
CA THR A 256 1.70 -16.71 9.49
C THR A 256 0.28 -17.26 9.64
N GLN A 257 -0.22 -18.04 8.66
CA GLN A 257 -1.47 -18.79 8.80
C GLN A 257 -1.28 -20.17 9.46
N SER A 258 -0.04 -20.56 9.80
CA SER A 258 0.21 -21.81 10.51
C SER A 258 -0.12 -21.67 11.99
N ALA A 259 -1.37 -21.97 12.31
CA ALA A 259 -1.84 -22.43 13.61
C ALA A 259 -1.67 -21.44 14.78
N VAL A 260 -2.62 -20.50 14.89
CA VAL A 260 -3.22 -20.31 16.21
C VAL A 260 -3.93 -21.63 16.52
N VAL A 261 -3.17 -22.59 17.07
CA VAL A 261 -3.76 -23.66 17.86
C VAL A 261 -4.46 -22.91 18.98
N ILE A 262 -5.76 -22.66 18.82
CA ILE A 262 -6.60 -22.29 19.95
C ILE A 262 -6.30 -23.39 20.97
N PRO A 263 -5.65 -23.09 22.11
CA PRO A 263 -5.45 -24.10 23.12
C PRO A 263 -6.83 -24.65 23.41
N GLN A 264 -7.08 -25.92 23.06
CA GLN A 264 -8.33 -26.59 23.38
C GLN A 264 -8.59 -26.25 24.83
N ALA A 265 -9.71 -25.57 25.09
CA ALA A 265 -10.11 -25.21 26.43
C ALA A 265 -9.87 -26.46 27.28
N VAL A 266 -8.96 -26.35 28.24
CA VAL A 266 -8.65 -27.43 29.16
C VAL A 266 -9.98 -27.73 29.84
N VAL A 267 -10.67 -28.76 29.36
CA VAL A 267 -11.88 -29.29 29.98
C VAL A 267 -11.41 -29.81 31.32
N LEU A 268 -11.56 -28.98 32.35
CA LEU A 268 -11.32 -29.38 33.73
C LEU A 268 -12.29 -30.53 34.02
N PRO A 269 -11.80 -31.75 34.30
CA PRO A 269 -12.67 -32.84 34.68
C PRO A 269 -13.25 -32.50 36.06
N GLY A 270 -14.54 -32.17 36.12
CA GLY A 270 -15.24 -32.00 37.40
C GLY A 270 -16.29 -30.89 37.51
N GLN A 271 -16.59 -30.12 36.45
CA GLN A 271 -17.76 -29.23 36.50
C GLN A 271 -19.01 -29.98 36.03
N GLU A 272 -19.81 -30.40 37.01
CA GLU A 272 -21.16 -30.90 36.81
C GLU A 272 -22.00 -29.87 36.05
N GLN A 273 -22.72 -30.35 35.03
CA GLN A 273 -23.68 -29.56 34.26
C GLN A 273 -24.81 -29.09 35.17
N THR A 274 -24.73 -27.85 35.67
CA THR A 274 -25.90 -27.15 36.20
C THR A 274 -26.79 -26.77 35.02
N THR A 275 -27.91 -27.48 34.90
CA THR A 275 -29.01 -27.29 33.97
C THR A 275 -29.38 -25.80 33.85
N SER A 276 -29.29 -25.26 32.64
CA SER A 276 -29.52 -23.85 32.27
C SER A 276 -30.99 -23.40 32.35
N GLN A 277 -31.82 -24.07 33.16
CA GLN A 277 -33.26 -23.86 33.21
C GLN A 277 -33.71 -22.89 34.32
N GLU A 278 -32.84 -22.55 35.28
CA GLU A 278 -33.19 -21.61 36.37
C GLU A 278 -32.81 -20.14 36.10
N VAL A 279 -31.94 -19.86 35.11
CA VAL A 279 -31.48 -18.48 34.86
C VAL A 279 -32.52 -17.63 34.10
N TYR A 280 -33.43 -18.27 33.36
CA TYR A 280 -34.48 -17.54 32.62
C TYR A 280 -35.66 -17.11 33.51
N SER A 281 -35.89 -17.75 34.66
CA SER A 281 -37.00 -17.40 35.57
C SER A 281 -36.74 -16.13 36.39
N ALA A 282 -35.47 -15.73 36.60
CA ALA A 282 -35.14 -14.55 37.38
C ALA A 282 -35.11 -13.26 36.53
N ALA A 283 -34.81 -13.36 35.23
CA ALA A 283 -34.81 -12.22 34.31
C ALA A 283 -36.22 -11.78 33.93
N GLU A 284 -37.17 -12.71 33.85
CA GLU A 284 -38.57 -12.42 33.51
C GLU A 284 -39.34 -11.75 34.67
N ALA A 285 -38.93 -12.00 35.92
CA ALA A 285 -39.48 -11.35 37.11
C ALA A 285 -39.01 -9.88 37.28
N ALA A 286 -37.89 -9.50 36.69
CA ALA A 286 -37.36 -8.12 36.75
C ALA A 286 -37.98 -7.19 35.69
N PHE A 287 -38.64 -7.73 34.66
CA PHE A 287 -39.22 -6.95 33.57
C PHE A 287 -40.68 -6.52 33.81
N GLN A 288 -41.37 -7.11 34.80
CA GLN A 288 -42.78 -6.81 35.10
C GLN A 288 -43.00 -5.70 36.14
N SER A 289 -41.94 -5.07 36.68
CA SER A 289 -42.08 -4.03 37.72
C SER A 289 -41.85 -2.58 37.25
N SER A 290 -41.80 -2.31 35.94
CA SER A 290 -41.58 -0.94 35.41
C SER A 290 -42.82 -0.26 34.79
N GLU A 291 -44.00 -0.88 34.83
CA GLU A 291 -45.26 -0.19 34.47
C GLU A 291 -45.79 0.59 35.67
N TYR A 292 -45.41 1.86 35.82
CA TYR A 292 -46.24 2.92 36.41
C TYR A 292 -45.46 4.25 36.35
N PHE A 293 -45.41 4.86 35.16
CA PHE A 293 -45.29 6.30 35.05
C PHE A 293 -46.53 6.78 34.30
N ALA A 294 -47.48 7.33 35.05
CA ALA A 294 -48.63 8.01 34.51
C ALA A 294 -48.15 9.32 33.84
N GLU A 295 -48.32 9.42 32.53
CA GLU A 295 -48.16 10.67 31.80
C GLU A 295 -49.28 11.64 32.18
N GLU A 296 -48.90 12.85 32.64
CA GLU A 296 -49.81 13.97 32.80
C GLU A 296 -50.31 14.46 31.42
N PRO A 297 -51.55 14.97 31.32
CA PRO A 297 -52.09 15.48 30.06
C PRO A 297 -51.35 16.76 29.64
N PRO A 298 -51.08 16.95 28.33
CA PRO A 298 -50.36 18.11 27.83
C PRO A 298 -51.18 19.39 28.00
N GLN A 299 -50.55 20.42 28.57
CA GLN A 299 -51.07 21.78 28.62
C GLN A 299 -51.03 22.44 27.24
N ASP A 300 -52.09 23.19 26.94
CA ASP A 300 -52.32 23.96 25.71
C ASP A 300 -51.12 24.85 25.35
N LEU A 301 -50.55 24.60 24.16
CA LEU A 301 -49.59 25.50 23.53
C LEU A 301 -50.33 26.63 22.78
N PRO A 302 -49.87 27.89 22.87
CA PRO A 302 -50.45 29.01 22.14
C PRO A 302 -50.16 28.94 20.63
N PRO A 303 -50.98 29.62 19.81
CA PRO A 303 -50.92 29.51 18.35
C PRO A 303 -49.67 30.16 17.75
N ASP A 304 -48.94 29.33 16.99
CA ASP A 304 -48.27 29.58 15.72
C ASP A 304 -47.93 31.04 15.37
N SER A 305 -46.68 31.43 15.62
CA SER A 305 -46.01 32.55 14.96
C SER A 305 -44.92 32.02 14.05
N SER A 306 -45.33 31.56 12.86
CA SER A 306 -44.45 31.25 11.74
C SER A 306 -43.48 32.40 11.44
N PRO A 307 -42.15 32.20 11.51
CA PRO A 307 -41.20 33.22 11.08
C PRO A 307 -41.15 33.30 9.55
N GLU A 308 -41.31 34.51 9.01
CA GLU A 308 -41.14 34.81 7.59
C GLU A 308 -39.74 34.36 7.12
N LEU A 309 -39.72 33.47 6.12
CA LEU A 309 -38.50 33.07 5.44
C LEU A 309 -37.90 34.27 4.69
N PRO A 310 -36.60 34.56 4.85
CA PRO A 310 -35.93 35.61 4.09
C PRO A 310 -35.95 35.28 2.60
N GLN A 311 -36.40 36.23 1.79
CA GLN A 311 -36.46 36.13 0.34
C GLN A 311 -35.07 35.83 -0.25
N GLN A 312 -34.98 34.79 -1.09
CA GLN A 312 -33.77 34.48 -1.84
C GLN A 312 -33.39 35.64 -2.76
N PRO A 313 -32.10 36.06 -2.78
CA PRO A 313 -31.63 37.03 -3.75
C PRO A 313 -31.73 36.47 -5.18
N PRO A 314 -31.98 37.33 -6.19
CA PRO A 314 -32.10 36.91 -7.57
C PRO A 314 -30.79 36.29 -8.09
N PRO A 315 -30.88 35.32 -9.02
CA PRO A 315 -29.71 34.68 -9.59
C PRO A 315 -28.81 35.70 -10.31
N PRO A 316 -27.48 35.55 -10.23
CA PRO A 316 -26.54 36.44 -10.90
C PRO A 316 -26.72 36.37 -12.42
N GLU A 317 -26.67 37.54 -13.06
CA GLU A 317 -26.72 37.67 -14.52
C GLU A 317 -25.55 36.90 -15.16
N PRO A 318 -25.76 36.25 -16.33
CA PRO A 318 -24.72 35.52 -17.02
C PRO A 318 -23.59 36.46 -17.42
N TYR A 319 -22.37 36.15 -16.96
CA TYR A 319 -21.15 36.86 -17.32
C TYR A 319 -20.94 36.78 -18.84
N GLU A 320 -21.00 37.94 -19.50
CA GLU A 320 -20.56 38.12 -20.88
C GLU A 320 -19.07 37.80 -20.97
N GLN A 321 -18.76 36.64 -21.56
CA GLN A 321 -17.41 36.18 -21.82
C GLN A 321 -16.86 37.02 -22.99
N LYS A 322 -16.05 38.04 -22.66
CA LYS A 322 -15.28 38.79 -23.66
C LYS A 322 -14.15 37.90 -24.18
N ASP A 323 -14.23 37.54 -25.45
CA ASP A 323 -13.16 36.90 -26.20
C ASP A 323 -11.96 37.86 -26.34
N GLU A 324 -11.00 37.74 -25.42
CA GLU A 324 -9.65 38.29 -25.57
C GLU A 324 -8.75 37.24 -26.22
N TRP A 325 -8.86 37.11 -27.54
CA TRP A 325 -7.83 36.54 -28.39
C TRP A 325 -7.54 37.52 -29.53
N ASP A 326 -6.81 38.58 -29.22
CA ASP A 326 -6.09 39.38 -30.20
C ASP A 326 -5.05 40.25 -29.47
N GLN A 327 -3.81 39.74 -29.35
CA GLN A 327 -2.58 40.52 -29.56
C GLN A 327 -1.30 39.69 -29.32
N ASN A 328 -0.55 39.53 -30.42
CA ASN A 328 0.91 39.52 -30.61
C ASN A 328 1.84 38.93 -29.53
#